data_AF-Q0ARU3-F1
#
_entry.id   AF-Q0ARU3-F1
#
_cell.length_a   1.000
_cell.length_b   1.000
_cell.length_c   1.000
_cell.angle_alpha   90.00
_cell.angle_beta   90.00
_cell.angle_gamma   90.00
#
_symmetry.space_group_name_H-M   'P 1'
#
loop_
_entity.id
_entity.type
_entity.pdbx_description
1 polymer ?
#
loop_
_entity_poly.entity_id
_entity_poly.type
_entity_poly.pdbx_seq_one_letter_code
_entity_poly.pdbx_strand_id
1 'polypeptide(L)'
;MNILAALASLSALITFLIHTFAGGQVVARPLLADTHLPPASKWLNYYCWHITTVLLAAMALAFAATALDARFAAFPYLLGPLALCLSALSAAIAIKAGMPPLRLPSTSLFALTGALGIAALFANPV
;
A
#
# COMPACT_ATOMS: atom_id res chain seq x y z
N MET A 1 5.61 -14.46 18.47
CA MET A 1 4.72 -13.63 17.64
C MET A 1 5.35 -12.26 17.46
N ASN A 2 5.63 -11.84 16.22
CA ASN A 2 6.22 -10.53 15.94
C ASN A 2 5.12 -9.46 15.92
N ILE A 3 5.00 -8.69 17.00
CA ILE A 3 3.92 -7.68 17.18
C ILE A 3 4.01 -6.60 16.11
N LEU A 4 5.21 -6.15 15.73
CA LEU A 4 5.38 -5.13 14.71
C LEU A 4 4.97 -5.64 13.32
N ALA A 5 5.24 -6.91 13.01
CA ALA A 5 4.72 -7.53 11.80
C ALA A 5 3.19 -7.66 11.83
N ALA A 6 2.59 -7.95 13.00
CA ALA A 6 1.13 -7.98 13.14
C ALA A 6 0.51 -6.59 12.89
N LEU A 7 1.14 -5.53 13.41
CA LEU A 7 0.71 -4.15 13.16
C LEU A 7 0.90 -3.75 11.68
N ALA A 8 2.00 -4.15 11.04
CA ALA A 8 2.21 -3.94 9.61
C ALA A 8 1.14 -4.64 8.77
N SER A 9 0.78 -5.87 9.14
CA SER A 9 -0.31 -6.64 8.53
C SER A 9 -1.65 -5.93 8.68
N LEU A 10 -1.99 -5.48 9.89
CA LEU A 10 -3.23 -4.75 10.15
C LEU A 10 -3.29 -3.44 9.37
N SER A 11 -2.18 -2.69 9.31
CA SER A 11 -2.08 -1.45 8.52
C SER A 11 -2.31 -1.72 7.03
N ALA A 12 -1.67 -2.76 6.48
CA ALA A 12 -1.86 -3.15 5.08
C ALA A 12 -3.30 -3.62 4.81
N LEU A 13 -3.91 -4.36 5.73
CA LEU A 13 -5.30 -4.82 5.63
C LEU A 13 -6.29 -3.65 5.66
N ILE A 14 -6.12 -2.72 6.58
CA ILE A 14 -6.97 -1.50 6.64
C ILE A 14 -6.79 -0.70 5.34
N THR A 15 -5.56 -0.55 4.86
CA THR A 15 -5.28 0.14 3.59
C THR A 15 -5.93 -0.59 2.41
N PHE A 16 -5.87 -1.92 2.36
CA PHE A 16 -6.56 -2.75 1.36
C PHE A 16 -8.07 -2.51 1.36
N LEU A 17 -8.70 -2.49 2.54
CA LEU A 17 -10.14 -2.27 2.68
C LEU A 17 -10.53 -0.85 2.26
N ILE A 18 -9.77 0.16 2.71
CA ILE A 18 -9.98 1.56 2.31
C ILE A 18 -9.83 1.70 0.80
N HIS A 19 -8.74 1.19 0.22
CA HIS A 19 -8.48 1.24 -1.21
C HIS A 19 -9.64 0.59 -1.97
N THR A 20 -9.96 -0.66 -1.68
CA THR A 20 -10.97 -1.45 -2.42
C THR A 20 -12.36 -0.84 -2.35
N PHE A 21 -12.84 -0.47 -1.17
CA PHE A 21 -14.24 -0.09 -0.97
C PHE A 21 -14.45 1.42 -1.00
N ALA A 22 -13.81 2.17 -0.10
CA ALA A 22 -13.99 3.61 -0.02
C ALA A 22 -13.36 4.29 -1.24
N GLY A 23 -12.11 3.96 -1.54
CA GLY A 23 -11.38 4.44 -2.70
C GLY A 23 -12.05 4.03 -4.02
N GLY A 24 -12.66 2.84 -4.07
CA GLY A 24 -13.43 2.40 -5.23
C GLY A 24 -14.59 3.36 -5.57
N GLN A 25 -15.26 3.88 -4.55
CA GLN A 25 -16.34 4.86 -4.70
C GLN A 25 -15.84 6.25 -5.09
N VAL A 26 -14.74 6.73 -4.48
CA VAL A 26 -14.27 8.11 -4.66
C VAL A 26 -13.22 8.31 -5.76
N VAL A 27 -12.57 7.25 -6.23
CA VAL A 27 -11.51 7.30 -7.26
C VAL A 27 -11.85 6.43 -8.46
N ALA A 28 -12.04 5.12 -8.26
CA ALA A 28 -12.18 4.19 -9.39
C ALA A 28 -13.47 4.40 -10.19
N ARG A 29 -14.62 4.59 -9.51
CA ARG A 29 -15.89 4.88 -10.19
C ARG A 29 -15.84 6.20 -10.97
N PRO A 30 -15.38 7.34 -10.40
CA PRO A 30 -15.19 8.57 -11.16
C PRO A 30 -14.26 8.42 -12.37
N LEU A 31 -13.14 7.70 -12.22
CA LEU A 31 -12.22 7.41 -13.34
C LEU A 31 -12.93 6.71 -14.51
N LEU A 32 -13.79 5.73 -14.22
CA LEU A 32 -14.52 4.99 -15.25
C LEU A 32 -15.64 5.83 -15.87
N ALA A 33 -16.27 6.69 -15.07
CA ALA A 33 -17.33 7.59 -15.52
C ALA A 33 -16.83 8.75 -16.40
N ASP A 34 -15.56 9.13 -16.32
CA ASP A 34 -14.96 10.21 -17.11
C ASP A 34 -15.06 9.93 -18.63
N THR A 35 -15.74 10.79 -19.39
CA THR A 35 -15.92 10.64 -20.84
C THR A 35 -14.86 11.37 -21.69
N HIS A 36 -13.93 12.08 -21.05
CA HIS A 36 -12.89 12.88 -21.71
C HIS A 36 -11.56 12.13 -21.82
N LEU A 37 -11.35 11.09 -21.01
CA LEU A 37 -10.15 10.26 -21.08
C LEU A 37 -10.14 9.31 -22.29
N PRO A 38 -9.01 9.21 -23.04
CA PRO A 38 -8.83 8.17 -24.03
C PRO A 38 -9.02 6.76 -23.40
N PRO A 39 -9.65 5.81 -24.12
CA PRO A 39 -9.93 4.48 -23.57
C PRO A 39 -8.72 3.76 -23.00
N ALA A 40 -7.56 3.84 -23.68
CA ALA A 40 -6.32 3.19 -23.22
C ALA A 40 -5.86 3.74 -21.85
N SER A 41 -5.83 5.06 -21.68
CA SER A 41 -5.43 5.69 -20.41
C SER A 41 -6.39 5.36 -19.27
N LYS A 42 -7.71 5.34 -19.54
CA LYS A 42 -8.73 4.99 -18.54
C LYS A 42 -8.54 3.57 -18.03
N TRP A 43 -8.51 2.59 -18.94
CA TRP A 43 -8.44 1.18 -18.57
C TRP A 43 -7.07 0.80 -18.00
N LEU A 44 -5.99 1.43 -18.43
CA LEU A 44 -4.67 1.25 -17.82
C LEU A 44 -4.66 1.73 -16.37
N ASN A 45 -5.23 2.90 -16.07
CA ASN A 45 -5.33 3.37 -14.68
C ASN A 45 -6.24 2.46 -13.82
N TYR A 46 -7.33 1.94 -14.38
CA TYR A 46 -8.18 0.96 -13.70
C TYR A 46 -7.47 -0.39 -13.47
N TYR A 47 -6.57 -0.79 -14.36
CA TYR A 47 -5.70 -1.94 -14.13
C TYR A 47 -4.67 -1.67 -13.02
N CYS A 48 -4.00 -0.51 -13.03
CA CYS A 48 -3.07 -0.09 -11.96
C CYS A 48 -3.74 -0.03 -10.59
N TRP A 49 -5.01 0.35 -10.54
CA TRP A 49 -5.85 0.28 -9.34
C TRP A 49 -5.93 -1.14 -8.76
N HIS A 50 -6.16 -2.14 -9.61
CA HIS A 50 -6.24 -3.54 -9.20
C HIS A 50 -4.88 -4.14 -8.85
N ILE A 51 -3.80 -3.75 -9.54
CA ILE A 51 -2.43 -4.12 -9.12
C ILE A 51 -2.19 -3.70 -7.68
N THR A 52 -2.55 -2.46 -7.33
CA THR A 52 -2.39 -1.94 -5.95
C THR A 52 -3.25 -2.73 -4.96
N THR A 53 -4.48 -3.10 -5.35
CA THR A 53 -5.38 -3.93 -4.54
C THR A 53 -4.74 -5.28 -4.21
N VAL A 54 -4.20 -5.98 -5.22
CA VAL A 54 -3.52 -7.27 -5.06
C VAL A 54 -2.25 -7.13 -4.21
N LEU A 55 -1.46 -6.09 -4.44
CA LEU A 55 -0.24 -5.83 -3.67
C LEU A 55 -0.54 -5.62 -2.18
N LEU A 56 -1.56 -4.83 -1.84
CA LEU A 56 -1.94 -4.59 -0.45
C LEU A 56 -2.43 -5.87 0.24
N ALA A 57 -3.21 -6.70 -0.46
CA ALA A 57 -3.61 -8.01 0.05
C ALA A 57 -2.40 -8.92 0.29
N ALA A 58 -1.45 -8.97 -0.66
CA ALA A 58 -0.22 -9.73 -0.52
C ALA A 58 0.64 -9.25 0.66
N MET A 59 0.75 -7.92 0.85
CA MET A 59 1.43 -7.33 2.00
C MET A 59 0.77 -7.73 3.33
N ALA A 60 -0.56 -7.63 3.42
CA ALA A 60 -1.29 -8.03 4.63
C ALA A 60 -1.04 -9.50 4.99
N LEU A 61 -1.09 -10.40 4.01
CA LEU A 61 -0.84 -11.84 4.19
C LEU A 61 0.62 -12.13 4.56
N ALA A 62 1.59 -11.51 3.88
CA ALA A 62 3.01 -11.75 4.12
C ALA A 62 3.46 -11.25 5.51
N PHE A 63 2.97 -10.08 5.93
CA PHE A 63 3.23 -9.58 7.28
C PHE A 63 2.51 -10.43 8.35
N ALA A 64 1.30 -10.93 8.09
CA ALA A 64 0.63 -11.87 8.99
C ALA A 64 1.43 -13.17 9.13
N ALA A 65 1.92 -13.74 8.02
CA ALA A 65 2.76 -14.93 8.04
C ALA A 65 4.02 -14.71 8.89
N THR A 66 4.67 -13.55 8.73
CA THR A 66 5.84 -13.16 9.55
C THR A 66 5.48 -13.01 11.04
N ALA A 67 4.30 -12.49 11.35
CA ALA A 67 3.84 -12.33 12.72
C ALA A 67 3.64 -13.68 13.43
N LEU A 68 3.15 -14.68 12.69
CA LEU A 68 2.76 -15.98 13.20
C LEU A 68 3.92 -17.00 13.22
N ASP A 69 4.85 -16.94 12.27
CA ASP A 69 5.91 -17.94 12.11
C ASP A 69 7.23 -17.31 11.63
N ALA A 70 8.32 -17.57 12.37
CA ALA A 70 9.65 -17.02 12.12
C ALA A 70 10.25 -17.46 10.78
N ARG A 71 9.79 -18.57 10.19
CA ARG A 71 10.25 -19.03 8.85
C ARG A 71 9.96 -18.01 7.74
N PHE A 72 9.03 -17.09 7.97
CA PHE A 72 8.66 -16.04 7.02
C PHE A 72 9.31 -14.68 7.30
N ALA A 73 10.32 -14.62 8.19
CA ALA A 73 11.02 -13.39 8.56
C ALA A 73 11.69 -12.64 7.39
N ALA A 74 11.81 -13.27 6.22
CA ALA A 74 12.32 -12.64 5.01
C ALA A 74 11.37 -11.59 4.40
N PHE A 75 10.05 -11.69 4.59
CA PHE A 75 9.09 -10.81 3.89
C PHE A 75 9.26 -9.31 4.18
N PRO A 76 9.48 -8.86 5.43
CA PRO A 76 9.62 -7.43 5.70
C PRO A 76 10.87 -6.80 5.08
N TYR A 77 11.92 -7.59 4.78
CA TYR A 77 13.12 -7.09 4.11
C TYR A 77 12.82 -6.56 2.71
N LEU A 78 11.81 -7.10 2.02
CA LEU A 78 11.38 -6.63 0.71
C LEU A 78 10.18 -5.68 0.80
N LEU A 79 9.15 -6.07 1.55
CA LEU A 79 7.87 -5.37 1.53
C LEU A 79 7.89 -4.05 2.33
N GLY A 80 8.71 -3.96 3.38
CA GLY A 80 8.93 -2.73 4.14
C GLY A 80 9.52 -1.62 3.26
N PRO A 81 10.70 -1.81 2.64
CA PRO A 81 11.28 -0.82 1.73
C PRO A 81 10.38 -0.51 0.54
N LEU A 82 9.75 -1.53 -0.08
CA LEU A 82 8.84 -1.31 -1.20
C LEU A 82 7.70 -0.37 -0.83
N ALA A 83 7.06 -0.57 0.33
CA ALA A 83 6.01 0.34 0.81
C ALA A 83 6.53 1.78 1.00
N LEU A 84 7.73 1.96 1.57
CA LEU A 84 8.34 3.29 1.69
C LEU A 84 8.65 3.92 0.33
N CYS A 85 9.11 3.15 -0.65
CA CYS A 85 9.31 3.63 -2.02
C CYS A 85 7.98 4.07 -2.68
N LEU A 86 6.90 3.31 -2.47
CA LEU A 86 5.56 3.67 -2.98
C LEU A 86 5.00 4.91 -2.27
N SER A 87 5.25 5.09 -0.97
CA SER A 87 4.94 6.31 -0.25
C SER A 87 5.69 7.52 -0.82
N ALA A 88 7.00 7.38 -1.03
CA ALA A 88 7.83 8.43 -1.62
C ALA A 88 7.39 8.78 -3.05
N LEU A 89 7.07 7.77 -3.86
CA LEU A 89 6.52 7.95 -5.20
C LEU A 89 5.17 8.70 -5.15
N SER A 90 4.27 8.31 -4.24
CA SER A 90 2.99 9.02 -4.02
C SER A 90 3.21 10.49 -3.68
N ALA A 91 4.15 10.79 -2.77
CA ALA A 91 4.50 12.17 -2.44
C ALA A 91 5.05 12.93 -3.65
N ALA A 92 5.96 12.33 -4.42
CA ALA A 92 6.54 12.94 -5.62
C ALA A 92 5.47 13.25 -6.69
N ILE A 93 4.52 12.35 -6.89
CA ILE A 93 3.39 12.55 -7.82
C ILE A 93 2.47 13.67 -7.33
N ALA A 94 2.16 13.73 -6.03
CA ALA A 94 1.36 14.82 -5.47
C ALA A 94 2.03 16.18 -5.68
N ILE A 95 3.34 16.29 -5.40
CA ILE A 95 4.12 17.51 -5.62
C ILE A 95 4.09 17.91 -7.09
N LYS A 96 4.33 16.95 -7.99
CA LYS A 96 4.28 17.18 -9.44
C LYS A 96 2.89 17.66 -9.90
N ALA A 97 1.83 17.21 -9.23
CA ALA A 97 0.47 17.63 -9.51
C ALA A 97 0.06 18.95 -8.80
N GLY A 98 0.99 19.64 -8.13
CA GLY A 98 0.70 20.88 -7.40
C GLY A 98 -0.16 20.69 -6.16
N MET A 99 -0.18 19.47 -5.59
CA MET A 99 -0.97 19.11 -4.41
C MET A 99 -0.09 18.86 -3.18
N PRO A 100 -0.58 19.12 -1.96
CA PRO A 100 0.11 18.70 -0.75
C PRO A 100 0.29 17.17 -0.72
N PRO A 101 1.48 16.63 -0.39
CA PRO A 101 1.75 15.18 -0.42
C PRO A 101 0.77 14.31 0.38
N LEU A 102 0.35 14.80 1.55
CA LEU A 102 -0.55 14.09 2.45
C LEU A 102 -2.01 14.13 2.00
N ARG A 103 -2.33 14.89 0.94
CA ARG A 103 -3.66 14.87 0.33
C ARG A 103 -3.93 13.55 -0.39
N LEU A 104 -2.88 12.84 -0.82
CA LEU A 104 -2.99 11.47 -1.29
C LEU A 104 -2.87 10.51 -0.09
N PRO A 105 -3.94 9.78 0.28
CA PRO A 105 -3.89 8.85 1.43
C PRO A 105 -2.81 7.78 1.28
N SER A 106 -2.46 7.40 0.05
CA SER A 106 -1.37 6.47 -0.25
C SER A 106 -0.04 6.92 0.36
N THR A 107 0.24 8.23 0.45
CA THR A 107 1.49 8.74 1.02
C THR A 107 1.64 8.32 2.48
N SER A 108 0.63 8.57 3.32
CA SER A 108 0.68 8.25 4.75
C SER A 108 0.45 6.77 5.04
N LEU A 109 -0.46 6.11 4.32
CA LEU A 109 -0.81 4.70 4.56
C LEU A 109 0.33 3.74 4.18
N PHE A 110 1.01 3.98 3.06
CA PHE A 110 2.21 3.21 2.72
C PHE A 110 3.40 3.57 3.62
N ALA A 111 3.52 4.82 4.07
CA ALA A 111 4.58 5.21 5.02
C ALA A 111 4.42 4.44 6.34
N LEU A 112 3.21 4.38 6.90
CA LEU A 112 2.92 3.65 8.13
C LEU A 112 3.20 2.15 7.95
N THR A 113 2.68 1.56 6.88
CA THR A 113 2.88 0.13 6.57
C THR A 113 4.36 -0.21 6.41
N GLY A 114 5.10 0.62 5.65
CA GLY A 114 6.53 0.45 5.43
C GLY A 114 7.36 0.63 6.70
N ALA A 115 7.06 1.65 7.50
CA ALA A 115 7.75 1.91 8.77
C ALA A 115 7.55 0.75 9.77
N LEU A 116 6.33 0.24 9.91
CA LEU A 116 6.04 -0.93 10.74
C LEU A 116 6.74 -2.19 10.22
N GLY A 117 6.75 -2.40 8.89
CA GLY A 117 7.45 -3.51 8.25
C GLY A 117 8.97 -3.47 8.49
N ILE A 118 9.59 -2.30 8.34
CA ILE A 118 11.02 -2.10 8.65
C ILE A 118 11.28 -2.31 10.15
N ALA A 119 10.45 -1.73 11.01
CA ALA A 119 10.60 -1.87 12.46
C ALA A 119 10.50 -3.35 12.90
N ALA A 120 9.67 -4.15 12.23
CA ALA A 120 9.54 -5.58 12.48
C ALA A 120 10.84 -6.38 12.27
N LEU A 121 11.77 -5.89 11.46
CA LEU A 121 13.10 -6.50 11.26
C LEU A 121 13.96 -6.42 12.52
N PHE A 122 13.78 -5.37 13.32
CA PHE A 122 14.58 -5.13 14.53
C PHE A 122 13.96 -5.75 15.79
N ALA A 123 12.68 -6.14 15.73
CA ALA A 123 11.99 -6.78 16.86
C ALA A 123 12.25 -8.30 16.97
N ASN A 124 12.82 -8.92 15.94
CA ASN A 124 13.35 -10.30 15.99
C ASN A 124 14.60 -10.36 15.10
N PRO A 125 15.79 -9.94 15.60
CA PRO A 125 17.02 -10.24 14.90
C PRO A 125 17.13 -11.77 14.80
N VAL A 126 17.21 -12.27 13.56
CA VAL A 126 17.45 -13.67 13.24
C VAL A 126 18.71 -14.17 13.96
#